data_AF-A0A916WA25-F1
#
_entry.id   AF-A0A916WA25-F1
#
_cell.length_a   1.000
_cell.length_b   1.000
_cell.length_c   1.000
_cell.angle_alpha   90.00
_cell.angle_beta   90.00
_cell.angle_gamma   90.00
#
_symmetry.space_group_name_H-M   'P 1'
#
loop_
_entity.id
_entity.type
_entity.pdbx_description
1 polymer ?
#
loop_
_entity_poly.entity_id
_entity_poly.type
_entity_poly.pdbx_seq_one_letter_code
_entity_poly.pdbx_strand_id
1 'polypeptide(L)'
;MRNFILSTVTAAILAFPVSQASAFTAIGTVEAVSGHEVIIRNGDAYRLPANYDLSHIKAGQKVAVTWQSQTPDIMDLGEENYVRVLDATEIVVAE
;
A
#
# COMPACT_ATOMS: atom_id res chain seq x y z
N MET A 1 -54.13 5.98 41.81
CA MET A 1 -53.24 4.81 41.60
C MET A 1 -53.42 4.39 40.14
N ARG A 2 -52.43 4.22 39.26
CA ARG A 2 -51.01 3.89 39.42
C ARG A 2 -50.33 4.23 38.08
N ASN A 3 -49.20 4.93 38.15
CA ASN A 3 -48.31 5.24 37.02
C ASN A 3 -47.86 3.97 36.29
N PHE A 4 -47.65 4.05 34.97
CA PHE A 4 -46.72 3.16 34.28
C PHE A 4 -45.79 3.97 33.39
N ILE A 5 -44.50 3.76 33.65
CA ILE A 5 -43.33 4.51 33.16
C ILE A 5 -42.91 3.96 31.79
N LEU A 6 -42.31 4.86 31.00
CA LEU A 6 -41.70 4.69 29.69
C LEU A 6 -40.81 3.44 29.55
N SER A 7 -40.71 2.92 28.33
CA SER A 7 -39.56 2.12 27.89
C SER A 7 -39.15 2.54 26.48
N THR A 8 -38.26 3.51 26.40
CA THR A 8 -37.51 3.85 25.19
C THR A 8 -36.38 2.84 25.04
N VAL A 9 -36.48 1.96 24.04
CA VAL A 9 -35.39 1.06 23.64
C VAL A 9 -34.33 1.89 22.91
N THR A 10 -33.24 2.21 23.60
CA THR A 10 -32.06 2.84 23.00
C THR A 10 -31.28 1.77 22.24
N ALA A 11 -31.37 1.77 20.91
CA ALA A 11 -30.52 0.94 20.07
C ALA A 11 -29.08 1.51 20.10
N ALA A 12 -28.18 0.83 20.80
CA ALA A 12 -26.76 1.14 20.79
C ALA A 12 -26.17 0.71 19.43
N ILE A 13 -25.88 1.67 18.56
CA ILE A 13 -25.14 1.41 17.32
C ILE A 13 -23.67 1.20 17.72
N LEU A 14 -23.18 -0.03 17.57
CA LEU A 14 -21.76 -0.34 17.70
C LEU A 14 -21.02 0.30 16.52
N ALA A 15 -20.49 1.50 16.72
CA ALA A 15 -19.55 2.12 15.79
C ALA A 15 -18.20 1.39 15.92
N PHE A 16 -17.92 0.46 15.02
CA PHE A 16 -16.59 -0.13 14.92
C PHE A 16 -15.61 0.92 14.37
N PRO A 17 -14.42 1.09 14.97
CA PRO A 17 -13.40 1.93 14.38
C PRO A 17 -12.94 1.30 13.07
N VAL A 18 -13.21 1.99 11.96
CA VAL A 18 -12.59 1.68 10.68
C VAL A 18 -11.14 2.14 10.81
N SER A 19 -10.20 1.21 11.00
CA SER A 19 -8.77 1.52 10.95
C SER A 19 -8.46 2.04 9.54
N GLN A 20 -8.30 3.36 9.41
CA GLN A 20 -7.83 3.95 8.16
C GLN A 20 -6.35 3.59 8.02
N ALA A 21 -6.05 2.61 7.16
CA ALA A 21 -4.68 2.36 6.75
C ALA A 21 -4.16 3.63 6.06
N SER A 22 -3.12 4.25 6.63
CA SER A 22 -2.47 5.40 5.99
C SER A 22 -1.82 4.92 4.69
N ALA A 23 -2.22 5.54 3.58
CA ALA A 23 -1.58 5.36 2.29
C ALA A 23 -0.45 6.37 2.13
N PHE A 24 0.68 5.90 1.61
CA PHE A 24 1.86 6.68 1.27
C PHE A 24 2.09 6.58 -0.22
N THR A 25 2.49 7.68 -0.85
CA THR A 25 2.82 7.70 -2.28
C THR A 25 4.19 8.30 -2.48
N ALA A 26 5.04 7.63 -3.25
CA ALA A 26 6.32 8.16 -3.73
C ALA A 26 6.32 8.24 -5.25
N ILE A 27 6.97 9.29 -5.76
CA ILE A 27 7.20 9.46 -7.20
C ILE A 27 8.67 9.15 -7.47
N GLY A 28 8.94 8.31 -8.46
CA GLY A 28 10.30 8.01 -8.89
C GLY A 28 10.36 7.50 -10.32
N THR A 29 11.58 7.26 -10.80
CA THR A 29 11.81 6.70 -12.14
C THR A 29 12.01 5.20 -12.02
N VAL A 30 11.31 4.42 -12.83
CA VAL A 30 11.52 2.97 -12.93
C VAL A 30 12.92 2.68 -13.42
N GLU A 31 13.70 1.95 -12.64
CA GLU A 31 15.01 1.47 -13.03
C GLU A 31 14.90 0.12 -13.73
N ALA A 32 14.15 -0.81 -13.13
CA ALA A 32 13.93 -2.14 -13.67
C ALA A 32 12.54 -2.67 -13.29
N VAL A 33 12.03 -3.59 -14.09
CA VAL A 33 10.80 -4.35 -13.82
C VAL A 33 11.15 -5.83 -13.95
N SER A 34 10.85 -6.62 -12.92
CA SER A 34 11.13 -8.06 -12.89
C SER A 34 9.91 -8.80 -12.31
N GLY A 35 9.18 -9.52 -13.16
CA GLY A 35 7.94 -10.18 -12.75
C GLY A 35 6.91 -9.19 -12.22
N HIS A 36 6.64 -9.24 -10.91
CA HIS A 36 5.69 -8.35 -10.21
C HIS A 36 6.40 -7.28 -9.36
N GLU A 37 7.70 -7.14 -9.51
CA GLU A 37 8.51 -6.18 -8.76
C GLU A 37 8.96 -5.05 -9.66
N VAL A 38 8.88 -3.83 -9.13
CA VAL A 38 9.32 -2.60 -9.77
C VAL A 38 10.38 -1.98 -8.88
N ILE A 39 11.57 -1.80 -9.45
CA ILE A 39 12.68 -1.12 -8.77
C ILE A 39 12.65 0.34 -9.21
N ILE A 40 12.60 1.25 -8.24
CA ILE A 40 12.67 2.69 -8.50
C ILE A 40 14.11 3.17 -8.27
N ARG A 41 14.60 3.98 -9.21
CA ARG A 41 15.95 4.52 -9.21
C ARG A 41 16.24 5.28 -7.91
N ASN A 42 17.39 4.97 -7.29
CA ASN A 42 17.86 5.53 -6.01
C ASN A 42 17.02 5.16 -4.77
N GLY A 43 16.28 4.06 -4.77
CA GLY A 43 15.37 3.78 -3.66
C GLY A 43 15.04 2.33 -3.38
N ASP A 44 13.91 2.17 -2.69
CA ASP A 44 13.32 0.90 -2.29
C ASP A 44 12.79 0.11 -3.50
N ALA A 45 12.66 -1.21 -3.33
CA ALA A 45 11.97 -2.06 -4.27
C ALA A 45 10.48 -2.12 -3.90
N TYR A 46 9.61 -2.11 -4.91
CA TYR A 46 8.17 -2.20 -4.71
C TYR A 46 7.63 -3.46 -5.35
N ARG A 47 7.04 -4.33 -4.54
CA ARG A 47 6.36 -5.54 -5.00
C ARG A 47 4.88 -5.26 -5.16
N LEU A 48 4.34 -5.52 -6.34
CA LEU A 48 2.92 -5.39 -6.62
C LEU A 48 2.21 -6.74 -6.51
N PRO A 49 0.89 -6.74 -6.28
CA PRO A 49 0.08 -7.95 -6.30
C PRO A 49 0.27 -8.69 -7.64
N ALA A 50 0.29 -10.03 -7.60
CA ALA A 50 0.53 -10.84 -8.80
C ALA A 50 -0.51 -10.65 -9.91
N ASN A 51 -1.68 -10.11 -9.58
CA ASN A 51 -2.75 -9.78 -10.52
C ASN A 51 -2.67 -8.35 -11.07
N TYR A 52 -1.67 -7.56 -10.67
CA TYR A 52 -1.48 -6.21 -11.18
C TYR A 52 -0.83 -6.27 -12.56
N ASP A 53 -1.43 -5.60 -13.55
CA ASP A 53 -0.87 -5.54 -14.90
C ASP A 53 0.27 -4.52 -14.96
N LEU A 54 1.51 -5.00 -15.10
CA LEU A 54 2.70 -4.17 -15.26
C LEU A 54 3.17 -4.06 -16.71
N SER A 55 2.44 -4.63 -17.68
CA SER A 55 2.87 -4.67 -19.08
C SER A 55 3.09 -3.28 -19.72
N HIS A 56 2.41 -2.27 -19.17
CA HIS A 56 2.50 -0.88 -19.59
C HIS A 56 3.62 -0.09 -18.90
N ILE A 57 4.21 -0.63 -17.82
CA ILE A 57 5.31 -0.02 -17.06
C ILE A 57 6.65 -0.47 -17.64
N LYS A 58 7.54 0.49 -17.92
CA LYS A 58 8.84 0.27 -18.55
C LYS A 58 9.92 1.04 -17.80
N ALA A 59 11.14 0.51 -17.84
CA ALA A 59 12.33 1.21 -17.36
C ALA A 59 12.44 2.60 -18.01
N GLY A 60 12.82 3.60 -17.21
CA GLY A 60 12.92 5.00 -17.60
C GLY A 60 11.63 5.81 -17.45
N GLN A 61 10.48 5.18 -17.20
CA GLN A 61 9.23 5.91 -16.96
C GLN A 61 9.20 6.48 -15.54
N LYS A 62 8.62 7.67 -15.41
CA LYS A 62 8.30 8.25 -14.11
C LYS A 62 6.97 7.66 -13.64
N VAL A 63 6.94 7.17 -12.41
CA VAL A 63 5.80 6.47 -11.82
C VAL A 63 5.53 7.01 -10.42
N ALA A 64 4.27 7.00 -10.02
CA ALA A 64 3.85 7.16 -8.64
C ALA A 64 3.47 5.78 -8.10
N VAL A 65 4.10 5.38 -7.00
CA VAL A 65 3.83 4.12 -6.31
C VAL A 65 3.18 4.42 -4.99
N THR A 66 2.06 3.76 -4.72
CA THR A 66 1.31 3.90 -3.48
C THR A 66 1.36 2.59 -2.69
N TRP A 67 1.60 2.69 -1.39
CA TRP A 67 1.58 1.57 -0.45
C TRP A 67 0.90 1.96 0.85
N GLN A 68 0.51 0.98 1.64
CA GLN A 68 -0.03 1.20 2.98
C GLN A 68 1.04 1.02 4.05
N SER A 69 0.79 1.54 5.25
CA SER A 69 1.66 1.29 6.41
C SER A 69 1.92 -0.20 6.59
N GLN A 70 3.20 -0.58 6.57
CA GLN A 70 3.65 -1.97 6.58
C GLN A 70 5.05 -2.08 7.19
N THR A 71 5.45 -3.31 7.53
CA THR A 71 6.84 -3.64 7.81
C THR A 71 7.50 -4.05 6.50
N PRO A 72 8.48 -3.29 5.98
CA PRO A 72 9.17 -3.66 4.75
C PRO A 72 9.88 -5.01 4.92
N ASP A 73 9.84 -5.81 3.88
CA ASP A 73 10.65 -7.01 3.78
C ASP A 73 12.11 -6.63 3.47
N ILE A 74 13.05 -7.50 3.78
CA ILE A 74 14.48 -7.27 3.50
C ILE A 74 14.93 -8.32 2.50
N MET A 75 15.29 -7.87 1.30
CA MET A 75 15.93 -8.70 0.29
C MET A 75 17.45 -8.56 0.41
N ASP A 76 18.11 -9.67 0.67
CA ASP A 76 19.57 -9.79 0.62
C ASP A 76 20.01 -9.89 -0.84
N LEU A 77 20.76 -8.89 -1.31
CA LEU A 77 21.29 -8.84 -2.67
C LEU A 77 22.72 -9.40 -2.75
N GLY A 78 23.27 -9.91 -1.64
CA GLY A 78 24.65 -10.34 -1.52
C GLY A 78 25.63 -9.18 -1.25
N GLU A 79 26.85 -9.53 -0.81
CA GLU A 79 27.94 -8.58 -0.52
C GLU A 79 27.52 -7.44 0.44
N GLU A 80 26.77 -7.77 1.50
CA GLU A 80 26.30 -6.82 2.52
C GLU A 80 25.33 -5.74 2.00
N ASN A 81 24.79 -5.90 0.78
CA ASN A 81 23.77 -5.01 0.24
C ASN A 81 22.36 -5.53 0.57
N TYR A 82 21.57 -4.69 1.22
CA TYR A 82 20.18 -4.98 1.55
C TYR A 82 19.27 -3.96 0.87
N VAL A 83 18.19 -4.45 0.27
CA VAL A 83 17.11 -3.60 -0.24
C VAL A 83 15.86 -3.85 0.57
N ARG A 84 15.18 -2.75 0.92
CA ARG A 84 13.85 -2.83 1.51
C ARG A 84 12.85 -3.06 0.40
N VAL A 85 12.01 -4.06 0.57
CA VAL A 85 10.90 -4.36 -0.35
C VAL A 85 9.60 -3.95 0.34
N LEU A 86 8.86 -3.05 -0.31
CA LEU A 86 7.55 -2.59 0.13
C LEU A 86 6.48 -3.22 -0.76
N ASP A 87 5.44 -3.81 -0.16
CA ASP A 87 4.27 -4.25 -0.90
C ASP A 87 3.44 -3.02 -1.29
N ALA A 88 3.51 -2.66 -2.57
CA ALA A 88 2.75 -1.57 -3.15
C ALA A 88 1.34 -2.03 -3.51
N THR A 89 0.37 -1.16 -3.31
CA THR A 89 -1.03 -1.42 -3.67
C THR A 89 -1.35 -0.90 -5.07
N GLU A 90 -0.62 0.09 -5.55
CA GLU A 90 -0.89 0.76 -6.82
C GLU A 90 0.40 1.34 -7.41
N ILE A 91 0.50 1.29 -8.75
CA ILE A 91 1.51 2.02 -9.52
C ILE A 91 0.85 2.66 -10.73
N VAL A 92 1.13 3.94 -10.94
CA VAL A 92 0.64 4.70 -12.10
C VAL A 92 1.78 5.47 -12.74
N VAL A 93 1.74 5.64 -14.06
CA VAL A 93 2.68 6.52 -14.76
C VAL A 93 2.39 7.96 -14.34
N ALA A 94 3.40 8.64 -13.83
CA ALA A 94 3.33 10.04 -13.43
C ALA A 94 3.82 10.93 -14.57
N GLU A 95 3.06 11.97 -14.90
CA GLU A 95 3.43 12.99 -15.89
C GLU A 95 4.69 13.81 -15.48
#